data_AF-A0A5P0JIM0-F1
#
_entry.id   AF-A0A5P0JIM0-F1
#
_cell.length_a   1.000
_cell.length_b   1.000
_cell.length_c   1.000
_cell.angle_alpha   90.00
_cell.angle_beta   90.00
_cell.angle_gamma   90.00
#
_symmetry.space_group_name_H-M   'P 1'
#
loop_
_entity.id
_entity.type
_entity.pdbx_description
1 polymer ?
#
loop_
_entity_poly.entity_id
_entity_poly.type
_entity_poly.pdbx_seq_one_letter_code
_entity_poly.pdbx_strand_id
1 'polypeptide(L)'
;NLGFSLPAFGKTAQGTAKKDEKQVNGAFYHVHWYKYPLTYWLNIITSLGCLEGGDLDIAYLSEIDPTWTDSSLTTILNPEAVIFANPIAQGACAADAIASAFNMPLDVLFWCAGSQGSMYPFNGWVSNESSPLQSSLLVSERMAFKLHRQGMIMETIGKNNAVCNEYPSPILPKERWR
;
A
#
# COMPACT_ATOMS: atom_id res chain seq x y z
N ASN A 1 41.35 34.57 6.86
CA ASN A 1 39.95 34.67 6.41
C ASN A 1 39.34 33.29 6.36
N LEU A 2 38.61 32.95 7.43
CA LEU A 2 37.90 31.68 7.59
C LEU A 2 36.75 31.60 6.59
N GLY A 3 36.65 30.50 5.85
CA GLY A 3 35.49 30.16 5.01
C GLY A 3 34.80 28.92 5.57
N PHE A 4 33.78 29.14 6.40
CA PHE A 4 32.88 28.11 6.91
C PHE A 4 32.05 27.55 5.73
N SER A 5 32.01 26.22 5.54
CA SER A 5 31.06 25.58 4.63
C SER A 5 29.88 25.05 5.42
N LEU A 6 28.71 25.66 5.22
CA LEU A 6 27.43 25.16 5.71
C LEU A 6 26.93 24.07 4.76
N PRO A 7 26.43 22.92 5.25
CA PRO A 7 25.73 21.98 4.40
C PRO A 7 24.39 22.61 4.03
N ALA A 8 24.21 22.93 2.76
CA ALA A 8 22.94 23.40 2.23
C ALA A 8 21.92 22.24 2.32
N PHE A 9 21.08 22.30 3.35
CA PHE A 9 19.74 21.74 3.35
C PHE A 9 19.00 22.18 2.08
N GLY A 10 18.30 21.24 1.44
CA GLY A 10 17.32 21.53 0.40
C GLY A 10 17.80 21.36 -1.04
N LYS A 11 17.68 20.12 -1.55
CA LYS A 11 17.43 19.89 -2.97
C LYS A 11 16.25 18.95 -3.12
N THR A 12 15.05 19.51 -3.09
CA THR A 12 13.88 18.91 -3.73
C THR A 12 14.15 18.96 -5.23
N ALA A 13 14.82 17.93 -5.75
CA ALA A 13 15.11 17.81 -7.17
C ALA A 13 13.89 17.22 -7.87
N GLN A 14 13.25 18.06 -8.67
CA GLN A 14 12.20 17.70 -9.61
C GLN A 14 12.78 16.73 -10.65
N GLY A 15 12.48 15.43 -10.50
CA GLY A 15 13.03 14.38 -11.33
C GLY A 15 12.44 14.39 -12.74
N THR A 16 13.29 14.62 -13.74
CA THR A 16 13.01 14.29 -15.15
C THR A 16 13.62 12.92 -15.42
N ALA A 17 12.78 11.90 -15.58
CA ALA A 17 13.25 10.55 -15.88
C ALA A 17 13.72 10.46 -17.34
N LYS A 18 15.04 10.46 -17.56
CA LYS A 18 15.65 9.95 -18.80
C LYS A 18 15.80 8.43 -18.66
N LYS A 19 15.23 7.69 -19.60
CA LYS A 19 15.40 6.23 -19.71
C LYS A 19 16.77 5.93 -20.34
N ASP A 20 17.76 5.59 -19.52
CA ASP A 20 18.98 4.93 -19.98
C ASP A 20 18.83 3.41 -19.79
N GLU A 21 19.04 2.64 -20.86
CA GLU A 21 18.76 1.19 -21.02
C GLU A 21 19.55 0.23 -20.09
N LYS A 22 20.22 0.73 -19.05
CA LYS A 22 20.96 -0.08 -18.05
C LYS A 22 20.72 0.33 -16.60
N GLN A 23 19.74 1.18 -16.32
CA GLN A 23 19.30 1.46 -14.95
C GLN A 23 18.13 0.52 -14.63
N VAL A 24 18.24 -0.25 -13.55
CA VAL A 24 17.09 -0.91 -12.94
C VAL A 24 16.08 0.21 -12.65
N ASN A 25 14.91 0.18 -13.31
CA ASN A 25 13.86 1.21 -13.19
C ASN A 25 13.20 1.12 -11.81
N GLY A 26 13.98 1.47 -10.79
CA GLY A 26 13.59 1.55 -9.40
C GLY A 26 13.03 2.93 -9.10
N ALA A 27 11.80 2.98 -8.60
CA ALA A 27 11.20 4.22 -8.10
C ALA A 27 10.83 4.08 -6.64
N PHE A 28 10.83 5.21 -5.93
CA PHE A 28 10.47 5.27 -4.53
C PHE A 28 9.32 6.27 -4.34
N TYR A 29 8.27 5.82 -3.66
CA TYR A 29 7.08 6.62 -3.40
C TYR A 29 6.80 6.72 -1.90
N HIS A 30 6.37 7.90 -1.47
CA HIS A 30 5.78 8.12 -0.17
C HIS A 30 4.26 8.02 -0.27
N VAL A 31 3.64 7.45 0.77
CA VAL A 31 2.18 7.35 0.91
C VAL A 31 1.75 8.04 2.20
N HIS A 32 0.66 8.81 2.08
CA HIS A 32 -0.08 9.36 3.20
C HIS A 32 -1.46 8.72 3.22
N TRP A 33 -1.81 8.11 4.34
CA TRP A 33 -3.11 7.49 4.54
C TRP A 33 -4.01 8.42 5.36
N TYR A 34 -5.12 8.84 4.76
CA TYR A 34 -6.09 9.74 5.39
C TYR A 34 -7.37 8.99 5.71
N LYS A 35 -7.86 9.14 6.95
CA LYS A 35 -9.19 8.65 7.33
C LYS A 35 -10.19 9.78 7.10
N TYR A 36 -11.12 9.59 6.17
CA TYR A 36 -12.09 10.62 5.81
C TYR A 36 -13.54 10.14 6.01
N PRO A 37 -14.22 10.57 7.09
CA PRO A 37 -15.57 10.11 7.43
C PRO A 37 -16.65 10.88 6.63
N LEU A 38 -16.65 10.69 5.31
CA LEU A 38 -17.61 11.32 4.38
C LEU A 38 -19.06 10.97 4.69
N THR A 39 -19.31 9.72 5.09
CA THR A 39 -20.65 9.22 5.42
C THR A 39 -21.26 9.94 6.62
N TYR A 40 -20.42 10.34 7.59
CA TYR A 40 -20.81 11.15 8.74
C TYR A 40 -21.12 12.60 8.32
N TRP A 41 -20.23 13.24 7.56
CA TRP A 41 -20.42 14.64 7.14
C TRP A 41 -21.62 14.83 6.21
N LEU A 42 -21.87 13.86 5.33
CA LEU A 42 -22.99 13.87 4.38
C LEU A 42 -24.28 13.26 4.97
N ASN A 43 -24.29 12.81 6.23
CA ASN A 43 -25.43 12.16 6.90
C ASN A 43 -26.09 11.04 6.06
N ILE A 44 -25.29 10.24 5.35
CA ILE A 44 -25.81 9.20 4.45
C ILE A 44 -26.25 7.96 5.25
N ILE A 45 -25.52 7.60 6.30
CA ILE A 45 -25.85 6.49 7.19
C ILE A 45 -26.10 7.08 8.58
N THR A 46 -27.36 7.25 8.95
CA THR A 46 -27.78 7.85 10.24
C THR A 46 -28.13 6.81 11.30
N SER A 47 -27.96 5.53 10.99
CA SER A 47 -28.22 4.44 11.93
C SER A 47 -27.12 4.40 13.00
N LEU A 48 -27.51 4.57 14.27
CA LEU A 48 -26.60 4.63 15.43
C LEU A 48 -25.65 3.43 15.56
N GLY A 49 -26.02 2.27 14.99
CA GLY A 49 -25.18 1.06 15.02
C GLY A 49 -24.09 1.00 13.94
N CYS A 50 -24.12 1.88 12.93
CA CYS A 50 -23.26 1.82 11.74
C CYS A 50 -22.57 3.16 11.43
N LEU A 51 -22.70 4.11 12.35
CA LEU A 51 -22.13 5.43 12.22
C LEU A 51 -20.63 5.35 12.56
N GLU A 52 -19.78 5.30 11.54
CA GLU A 52 -18.36 5.62 11.70
C GLU A 52 -18.23 7.13 11.95
N GLY A 53 -18.34 7.51 13.22
CA GLY A 53 -18.07 8.87 13.66
C GLY A 53 -16.57 9.19 13.60
N GLY A 54 -16.24 10.46 13.45
CA GLY A 54 -14.87 10.96 13.51
C GLY A 54 -14.66 12.25 12.75
N ASP A 55 -13.47 12.80 12.91
CA ASP A 55 -12.97 13.91 12.12
C ASP A 55 -12.01 13.39 11.04
N LEU A 56 -11.71 14.25 10.05
CA LEU A 56 -10.62 13.99 9.10
C LEU A 56 -9.31 13.89 9.88
N ASP A 57 -8.67 12.72 9.85
CA ASP A 57 -7.39 12.49 10.53
C ASP A 57 -6.34 11.88 9.59
N ILE A 58 -5.08 12.21 9.85
CA ILE A 58 -3.93 11.64 9.16
C ILE A 58 -3.56 10.35 9.88
N ALA A 59 -4.13 9.25 9.40
CA ALA A 59 -3.95 7.95 10.00
C ALA A 59 -2.53 7.38 9.79
N TYR A 60 -1.83 7.74 8.72
CA TYR A 60 -0.44 7.33 8.52
C TYR A 60 0.37 8.25 7.60
N LEU A 61 1.64 8.45 7.94
CA LEU A 61 2.62 9.17 7.12
C LEU A 61 3.85 8.28 6.90
N SER A 62 4.18 8.00 5.65
CA SER A 62 5.31 7.11 5.32
C SER A 62 6.70 7.72 5.55
N GLU A 63 6.82 9.05 5.67
CA GLU A 63 8.11 9.74 5.88
C GLU A 63 8.69 9.49 7.27
N ILE A 64 7.81 9.31 8.26
CA ILE A 64 8.20 9.10 9.65
C ILE A 64 8.45 7.63 9.96
N ASP A 65 8.09 6.74 9.04
CA ASP A 65 8.27 5.29 9.21
C ASP A 65 9.60 4.81 8.60
N PRO A 66 10.58 4.43 9.43
CA PRO A 66 11.86 3.92 8.94
C PRO A 66 11.70 2.60 8.19
N THR A 67 10.67 1.79 8.49
CA THR A 67 10.46 0.53 7.79
C THR A 67 10.00 0.75 6.35
N TRP A 68 9.34 1.86 6.05
CA TRP A 68 8.91 2.21 4.69
C TRP A 68 10.07 2.53 3.73
N THR A 69 11.14 3.12 4.26
CA THR A 69 12.31 3.53 3.48
C THR A 69 13.35 2.42 3.40
N ASP A 70 13.49 1.59 4.43
CA ASP A 70 14.47 0.50 4.49
C ASP A 70 13.84 -0.88 4.23
N SER A 71 14.20 -1.46 3.07
CA SER A 71 13.79 -2.80 2.66
C SER A 71 14.26 -3.90 3.62
N SER A 72 15.40 -3.70 4.29
CA SER A 72 15.99 -4.67 5.22
C SER A 72 15.12 -4.78 6.48
N LEU A 73 14.72 -3.64 7.04
CA LEU A 73 13.81 -3.58 8.19
C LEU A 73 12.44 -4.18 7.86
N THR A 74 11.90 -3.87 6.68
CA THR A 74 10.63 -4.47 6.22
C THR A 74 10.73 -5.98 6.05
N THR A 75 11.86 -6.50 5.59
CA THR A 75 12.09 -7.95 5.43
C THR A 75 12.20 -8.65 6.79
N ILE A 76 12.80 -7.99 7.78
CA ILE A 76 12.83 -8.50 9.17
C ILE A 76 11.42 -8.58 9.75
N LEU A 77 10.59 -7.56 9.51
CA LEU A 77 9.21 -7.53 10.02
C LEU A 77 8.29 -8.53 9.31
N ASN A 78 8.54 -8.78 8.03
CA ASN A 78 7.72 -9.65 7.18
C ASN A 78 8.60 -10.75 6.56
N PRO A 79 9.11 -11.71 7.36
CA PRO A 79 10.03 -12.72 6.87
C PRO A 79 9.37 -13.65 5.84
N GLU A 80 8.04 -13.74 5.80
CA GLU A 80 7.37 -14.56 4.79
C GLU A 80 7.54 -14.01 3.36
N ALA A 81 7.95 -12.75 3.19
CA ALA A 81 8.29 -12.18 1.89
C ALA A 81 9.34 -13.03 1.15
N VAL A 82 10.25 -13.68 1.88
CA VAL A 82 11.28 -14.56 1.31
C VAL A 82 10.66 -15.78 0.61
N ILE A 83 9.57 -16.31 1.15
CA ILE A 83 8.87 -17.46 0.57
C ILE A 83 8.24 -17.08 -0.77
N PHE A 84 7.69 -15.86 -0.88
CA PHE A 84 7.00 -15.36 -2.07
C PHE A 84 7.92 -14.65 -3.08
N ALA A 85 9.21 -14.49 -2.76
CA ALA A 85 10.22 -13.94 -3.67
C ALA A 85 10.60 -14.90 -4.81
N ASN A 86 10.09 -16.13 -4.82
CA ASN A 86 10.39 -17.12 -5.83
C ASN A 86 9.62 -16.85 -7.16
N PRO A 87 10.17 -17.23 -8.32
CA PRO A 87 9.56 -16.94 -9.63
C PRO A 87 8.21 -17.64 -9.86
N ILE A 88 7.94 -18.75 -9.16
CA ILE A 88 6.65 -19.45 -9.24
C ILE A 88 5.56 -18.61 -8.56
N ALA A 89 5.85 -18.06 -7.38
CA ALA A 89 4.97 -17.17 -6.64
C ALA A 89 4.73 -15.84 -7.37
N GLN A 90 5.77 -15.29 -8.00
CA GLN A 90 5.63 -14.11 -8.86
C GLN A 90 4.82 -14.42 -10.14
N GLY A 91 5.00 -15.62 -10.71
CA GLY A 91 4.21 -16.10 -11.84
C GLY A 91 2.73 -16.25 -11.49
N ALA A 92 2.39 -16.60 -10.24
CA ALA A 92 1.00 -16.68 -9.79
C ALA A 92 0.27 -15.33 -9.86
N CYS A 93 0.98 -14.20 -9.81
CA CYS A 93 0.38 -12.88 -9.96
C CYS A 93 -0.18 -12.64 -11.36
N ALA A 94 0.29 -13.37 -12.38
CA ALA A 94 -0.34 -13.36 -13.71
C ALA A 94 -1.75 -13.95 -13.68
N ALA A 95 -1.98 -15.01 -12.88
CA ALA A 95 -3.31 -15.57 -12.70
C ALA A 95 -4.25 -14.60 -11.96
N ASP A 96 -3.74 -13.91 -10.93
CA ASP A 96 -4.49 -12.85 -10.23
C ASP A 96 -4.84 -11.68 -11.16
N ALA A 97 -3.92 -11.29 -12.05
CA ALA A 97 -4.15 -10.25 -13.05
C ALA A 97 -5.28 -10.64 -14.02
N ILE A 98 -5.27 -11.88 -14.52
CA ILE A 98 -6.32 -12.39 -15.41
C ILE A 98 -7.67 -12.46 -14.67
N ALA A 99 -7.70 -13.01 -13.46
CA ALA A 99 -8.93 -13.09 -12.66
C ALA A 99 -9.53 -11.70 -12.40
N SER A 100 -8.69 -10.73 -12.06
CA SER A 100 -9.11 -9.34 -11.83
C SER A 100 -9.57 -8.63 -13.10
N ALA A 101 -9.06 -9.03 -14.28
CA ALA A 101 -9.50 -8.47 -15.55
C ALA A 101 -10.90 -8.93 -15.97
N PHE A 102 -11.32 -10.14 -15.55
CA PHE A 102 -12.62 -10.72 -15.93
C PHE A 102 -13.68 -10.62 -14.84
N ASN A 103 -13.30 -10.63 -13.55
CA ASN A 103 -14.26 -10.61 -12.45
C ASN A 103 -13.72 -9.87 -11.22
N MET A 104 -13.10 -10.59 -10.28
CA MET A 104 -12.62 -10.07 -9.00
C MET A 104 -11.21 -10.60 -8.72
N PRO A 105 -10.38 -9.87 -7.97
CA PRO A 105 -9.08 -10.35 -7.54
C PRO A 105 -9.20 -11.59 -6.65
N LEU A 106 -8.18 -12.44 -6.69
CA LEU A 106 -8.16 -13.68 -5.91
C LEU A 106 -7.55 -13.42 -4.53
N ASP A 107 -8.38 -13.33 -3.50
CA ASP A 107 -7.94 -13.07 -2.12
C ASP A 107 -6.93 -14.10 -1.58
N VAL A 108 -7.00 -15.34 -2.05
CA VAL A 108 -6.04 -16.41 -1.68
C VAL A 108 -4.61 -16.06 -2.09
N LEU A 109 -4.44 -15.30 -3.18
CA LEU A 109 -3.16 -14.82 -3.69
C LEU A 109 -2.83 -13.45 -3.05
N PHE A 110 -2.82 -13.39 -1.72
CA PHE A 110 -2.65 -12.16 -0.95
C PHE A 110 -1.30 -11.45 -1.19
N TRP A 111 -0.27 -12.16 -1.66
CA TRP A 111 1.02 -11.57 -1.98
C TRP A 111 1.05 -10.90 -3.36
N CYS A 112 -0.01 -11.04 -4.15
CA CYS A 112 -0.11 -10.52 -5.50
C CYS A 112 -1.03 -9.30 -5.58
N ALA A 113 -0.54 -8.26 -6.24
CA ALA A 113 -1.21 -7.02 -6.60
C ALA A 113 -1.67 -7.05 -8.07
N GLY A 114 -2.22 -8.18 -8.55
CA GLY A 114 -2.62 -8.35 -9.96
C GLY A 114 -1.51 -8.02 -10.96
N SER A 115 -1.83 -7.21 -11.99
CA SER A 115 -0.86 -6.77 -13.00
C SER A 115 0.21 -5.82 -12.45
N GLN A 116 0.00 -5.26 -11.26
CA GLN A 116 0.91 -4.28 -10.68
C GLN A 116 2.17 -4.94 -10.11
N GLY A 117 2.11 -6.23 -9.75
CA GLY A 117 3.23 -7.03 -9.31
C GLY A 117 3.00 -7.68 -7.94
N SER A 118 4.05 -7.79 -7.15
CA SER A 118 4.01 -8.36 -5.80
C SER A 118 3.81 -7.30 -4.72
N MET A 119 2.97 -7.61 -3.73
CA MET A 119 2.75 -6.77 -2.54
C MET A 119 3.96 -6.74 -1.60
N TYR A 120 4.78 -7.79 -1.58
CA TYR A 120 6.03 -7.76 -0.83
C TYR A 120 7.17 -7.15 -1.66
N PRO A 121 8.11 -6.44 -1.01
CA PRO A 121 8.10 -5.98 0.39
C PRO A 121 7.12 -4.81 0.64
N PHE A 122 6.60 -4.67 1.86
CA PHE A 122 5.70 -3.56 2.28
C PHE A 122 6.43 -2.23 2.50
N ASN A 123 7.05 -1.74 1.43
CA ASN A 123 7.81 -0.50 1.42
C ASN A 123 7.50 0.31 0.14
N GLY A 124 8.07 1.52 0.08
CA GLY A 124 7.89 2.43 -1.06
C GLY A 124 8.68 2.08 -2.32
N TRP A 125 9.49 1.02 -2.31
CA TRP A 125 10.39 0.68 -3.42
C TRP A 125 9.69 -0.17 -4.48
N VAL A 126 9.66 0.32 -5.72
CA VAL A 126 9.09 -0.36 -6.88
C VAL A 126 10.20 -0.67 -7.86
N SER A 127 10.53 -1.95 -8.06
CA SER A 127 11.67 -2.39 -8.90
C SER A 127 11.38 -2.39 -10.41
N ASN A 128 10.11 -2.31 -10.81
CA ASN A 128 9.66 -2.33 -12.20
C ASN A 128 8.62 -1.23 -12.41
N GLU A 129 9.07 0.03 -12.49
CA GLU A 129 8.18 1.13 -12.90
C GLU A 129 7.89 1.05 -14.41
N SER A 130 6.70 0.57 -14.76
CA SER A 130 6.16 0.65 -16.11
C SER A 130 5.50 2.02 -16.38
N SER A 131 4.78 2.54 -15.39
CA SER A 131 4.11 3.82 -15.38
C SER A 131 3.96 4.33 -13.94
N PRO A 132 3.96 5.66 -13.73
CA PRO A 132 3.82 6.23 -12.39
C PRO A 132 2.45 5.92 -11.77
N LEU A 133 1.40 5.75 -12.59
CA LEU A 133 0.06 5.36 -12.14
C LEU A 133 0.03 3.91 -11.61
N GLN A 134 0.70 2.98 -12.32
CA GLN A 134 0.81 1.60 -11.84
C GLN A 134 1.60 1.55 -10.53
N SER A 135 2.71 2.28 -10.45
CA SER A 135 3.54 2.32 -9.25
C SER A 135 2.80 2.93 -8.07
N SER A 136 2.04 4.01 -8.26
CA SER A 136 1.25 4.60 -7.17
C SER A 136 0.16 3.66 -6.66
N LEU A 137 -0.52 2.95 -7.57
CA LEU A 137 -1.51 1.93 -7.20
C LEU A 137 -0.86 0.79 -6.41
N LEU A 138 0.24 0.22 -6.91
CA LEU A 138 0.96 -0.84 -6.20
C LEU A 138 1.34 -0.41 -4.78
N VAL A 139 1.91 0.77 -4.63
CA VAL A 139 2.40 1.25 -3.35
C VAL A 139 1.24 1.56 -2.38
N SER A 140 0.11 2.06 -2.88
CA SER A 140 -1.11 2.21 -2.07
C SER A 140 -1.68 0.87 -1.58
N GLU A 141 -1.69 -0.16 -2.44
CA GLU A 141 -2.14 -1.50 -2.07
C GLU A 141 -1.22 -2.14 -1.00
N ARG A 142 0.10 -1.96 -1.14
CA ARG A 142 1.08 -2.38 -0.12
C ARG A 142 0.85 -1.70 1.21
N MET A 143 0.54 -0.41 1.17
CA MET A 143 0.26 0.37 2.36
C MET A 143 -1.03 -0.10 3.05
N ALA A 144 -2.10 -0.35 2.28
CA ALA A 144 -3.34 -0.90 2.82
C ALA A 144 -3.09 -2.24 3.50
N PHE A 145 -2.36 -3.17 2.86
CA PHE A 145 -2.04 -4.46 3.46
C PHE A 145 -1.17 -4.32 4.72
N LYS A 146 -0.18 -3.42 4.70
CA LYS A 146 0.63 -3.12 5.89
C LYS A 146 -0.23 -2.68 7.07
N LEU A 147 -1.16 -1.75 6.85
CA LEU A 147 -2.06 -1.25 7.90
C LEU A 147 -3.06 -2.31 8.39
N HIS A 148 -3.56 -3.15 7.49
CA HIS A 148 -4.38 -4.32 7.83
C HIS A 148 -3.64 -5.28 8.77
N ARG A 149 -2.39 -5.61 8.42
CA ARG A 149 -1.54 -6.47 9.26
C ARG A 149 -1.24 -5.86 10.62
N GLN A 150 -1.04 -4.54 10.68
CA GLN A 150 -0.82 -3.81 11.92
C GLN A 150 -2.11 -3.62 12.74
N GLY A 151 -3.27 -4.01 12.22
CA GLY A 151 -4.57 -3.81 12.89
C GLY A 151 -4.98 -2.35 12.98
N MET A 152 -4.38 -1.46 12.18
CA MET A 152 -4.73 -0.04 12.14
C MET A 152 -5.98 0.20 11.28
N ILE A 153 -6.22 -0.67 10.29
CA ILE A 153 -7.45 -0.67 9.51
C ILE A 153 -8.27 -1.91 9.89
N MET A 154 -9.53 -1.67 10.22
CA MET A 154 -10.52 -2.71 10.48
C MET A 154 -11.40 -2.90 9.25
N GLU A 155 -11.88 -4.12 9.09
CA GLU A 155 -12.82 -4.51 8.05
C GLU A 155 -14.25 -4.42 8.58
N THR A 156 -15.18 -4.08 7.69
CA THR A 156 -16.63 -3.99 7.97
C THR A 156 -17.44 -4.81 6.97
N ILE A 157 -16.82 -5.77 6.28
CA ILE A 157 -17.51 -6.60 5.29
C ILE A 157 -18.67 -7.33 6.00
N GLY A 158 -19.87 -7.17 5.45
CA GLY A 158 -21.10 -7.75 5.99
C GLY A 158 -21.19 -9.27 5.81
N LYS A 159 -20.26 -10.02 6.41
CA LYS A 159 -20.35 -11.48 6.48
C LYS A 159 -21.20 -11.85 7.70
N ASN A 160 -22.41 -12.35 7.46
CA ASN A 160 -23.35 -12.85 8.48
C ASN A 160 -24.08 -11.78 9.33
N ASN A 161 -24.82 -10.85 8.70
CA ASN A 161 -25.76 -9.90 9.33
C ASN A 161 -25.18 -8.89 10.35
N ALA A 162 -23.89 -8.93 10.64
CA ALA A 162 -23.17 -7.93 11.44
C ALA A 162 -22.55 -6.86 10.53
N VAL A 163 -23.38 -6.20 9.71
CA VAL A 163 -22.97 -5.23 8.67
C VAL A 163 -22.18 -4.03 9.23
N CYS A 164 -22.24 -3.82 10.54
CA CYS A 164 -21.74 -2.61 11.19
C CYS A 164 -20.72 -2.86 12.30
N ASN A 165 -20.18 -4.07 12.37
CA ASN A 165 -19.10 -4.38 13.30
C ASN A 165 -17.76 -4.35 12.56
N GLU A 166 -16.83 -3.57 13.09
CA GLU A 166 -15.44 -3.57 12.69
C GLU A 166 -14.73 -4.80 13.25
N TYR A 167 -14.00 -5.53 12.41
CA TYR A 167 -13.17 -6.65 12.81
C TYR A 167 -11.76 -6.55 12.23
N PRO A 168 -10.71 -6.98 12.96
CA PRO A 168 -9.36 -6.97 12.42
C PRO A 168 -9.19 -8.06 11.37
N SER A 169 -8.68 -7.70 10.20
CA SER A 169 -8.27 -8.65 9.16
C SER A 169 -6.79 -8.45 8.85
N PRO A 170 -5.91 -9.38 9.27
CA PRO A 170 -4.47 -9.27 9.01
C PRO A 170 -4.12 -9.40 7.53
N ILE A 171 -4.94 -10.14 6.76
CA ILE A 171 -4.82 -10.30 5.32
C ILE A 171 -5.79 -9.31 4.66
N LEU A 172 -5.29 -8.55 3.68
CA LEU A 172 -6.11 -7.60 2.94
C LEU A 172 -7.15 -8.37 2.08
N PRO A 173 -8.46 -8.14 2.26
CA PRO A 173 -9.48 -8.68 1.36
C PRO A 173 -9.49 -7.85 0.07
N LYS A 174 -8.74 -8.28 -0.94
CA LYS A 174 -8.53 -7.53 -2.19
C LYS A 174 -9.85 -7.22 -2.90
N GLU A 175 -10.84 -8.10 -2.79
CA GLU A 175 -12.19 -7.90 -3.35
C GLU A 175 -12.88 -6.59 -2.89
N ARG A 176 -12.56 -6.07 -1.69
CA ARG A 176 -13.11 -4.79 -1.20
C ARG A 176 -12.31 -3.58 -1.66
N TRP A 177 -11.00 -3.74 -1.75
CA TRP A 177 -10.06 -2.64 -1.94
C TRP A 177 -9.74 -2.37 -3.41
N ARG A 178 -10.26 -3.20 -4.33
CA ARG A 178 -9.93 -3.14 -5.75
C ARG A 178 -11.09 -3.43 -6.69
#